data_AF-A0A6S6T4E5-F1
#
_entry.id   AF-A0A6S6T4E5-F1
#
_cell.length_a   1.000
_cell.length_b   1.000
_cell.length_c   1.000
_cell.angle_alpha   90.00
_cell.angle_beta   90.00
_cell.angle_gamma   90.00
#
_symmetry.space_group_name_H-M   'P 1'
#
loop_
_entity.id
_entity.type
_entity.pdbx_description
1 polymer ?
#
loop_
_entity_poly.entity_id
_entity_poly.type
_entity_poly.pdbx_seq_one_letter_code
_entity_poly.pdbx_strand_id
1 'polypeptide(L)'
;MKKILITLTILLISSINAAKLSSNKTQYTSTETITINFKELNNQKKDWIGIYHQSATSTRWKNVVKWAWTGDKESGSVSFENLIEGQYYARVFYNNSYETEAELAFEVKKSSTAPIVQLDKETFSSTENIILNFKNMTNHNKDWIAIYPSGASNNFNNVLDWKWTKEKSNGTLIFNPLDEEGTYEIRAFYNNSAAIVYAKTTFTIKDEVRDLFAEAQKQCMGESNSTKNKSTESILCFEDGNAYILDTSDIFYAPLFYADLKQGSKLQEITSIDKPNPVTSRVRFRILKNTELIAIDHSHDSGDLMDQTNFYDHSGKLQFQTNIYQNEVDTTALRGTIKTFENGKKLKITSQEFDLDIDELITYEDIYDISNISETKKISSTKISSISL
;
A
#
# COMPACT_ATOMS: atom_id res chain seq x y z
N MET A 1 -1.39 -67.26 85.53
CA MET A 1 -1.33 -67.35 84.05
C MET A 1 -1.20 -65.94 83.49
N LYS A 2 -0.01 -65.54 82.99
CA LYS A 2 0.22 -64.22 82.38
C LYS A 2 -0.22 -64.30 80.91
N LYS A 3 -1.24 -63.53 80.52
CA LYS A 3 -1.62 -63.36 79.11
C LYS A 3 -0.64 -62.37 78.47
N ILE A 4 0.16 -62.85 77.52
CA ILE A 4 1.02 -62.02 76.68
C ILE A 4 0.12 -61.45 75.58
N LEU A 5 -0.04 -60.13 75.58
CA LEU A 5 -0.73 -59.39 74.53
C LEU A 5 0.30 -59.07 73.44
N ILE A 6 0.19 -59.73 72.30
CA ILE A 6 1.01 -59.43 71.12
C ILE A 6 0.26 -58.38 70.30
N THR A 7 0.72 -57.13 70.34
CA THR A 7 0.23 -56.07 69.47
C THR A 7 0.88 -56.21 68.08
N LEU A 8 0.09 -56.71 67.13
CA LEU A 8 0.45 -56.79 65.71
C LEU A 8 0.33 -55.38 65.10
N THR A 9 1.47 -54.74 64.82
CA THR A 9 1.51 -53.43 64.18
C THR A 9 1.53 -53.64 62.67
N ILE A 10 0.42 -53.41 61.98
CA ILE A 10 0.33 -53.49 60.52
C ILE A 10 0.92 -52.20 59.95
N LEU A 11 2.09 -52.31 59.31
CA LEU A 11 2.69 -51.22 58.55
C LEU A 11 1.93 -51.08 57.21
N LEU A 12 1.02 -50.11 57.12
CA LEU A 12 0.41 -49.70 55.86
C LEU A 12 1.51 -49.03 55.00
N ILE A 13 2.08 -49.78 54.06
CA ILE A 13 2.92 -49.22 53.01
C ILE A 13 1.95 -48.59 52.01
N SER A 14 1.70 -47.28 52.13
CA SER A 14 1.12 -46.52 51.03
C SER A 14 2.13 -46.50 49.89
N SER A 15 1.87 -47.25 48.82
CA SER A 15 2.60 -47.11 47.56
C SER A 15 2.37 -45.69 47.05
N ILE A 16 3.36 -44.82 47.20
CA ILE A 16 3.39 -43.52 46.53
C ILE A 16 3.58 -43.83 45.06
N ASN A 17 2.50 -43.80 44.30
CA ASN A 17 2.57 -43.82 42.85
C ASN A 17 3.24 -42.52 42.38
N ALA A 18 4.34 -42.64 41.65
CA ALA A 18 5.09 -41.49 41.14
C ALA A 18 4.43 -40.95 39.86
N ALA A 19 4.42 -39.63 39.69
CA ALA A 19 3.88 -38.99 38.49
C ALA A 19 4.49 -39.61 37.22
N LYS A 20 3.66 -39.80 36.20
CA LYS A 20 4.08 -40.34 34.90
C LYS A 20 3.62 -39.42 33.79
N LEU A 21 4.52 -39.11 32.87
CA LEU A 21 4.21 -38.43 31.61
C LEU A 21 4.38 -39.39 30.43
N SER A 22 3.50 -39.28 29.45
CA SER A 22 3.64 -39.97 28.18
C SER A 22 3.09 -39.13 27.04
N SER A 23 3.46 -39.47 25.81
CA SER A 23 3.02 -38.77 24.62
C SER A 23 2.84 -39.77 23.48
N ASN A 24 1.96 -39.46 22.52
CA ASN A 24 1.66 -40.37 21.41
C ASN A 24 2.84 -40.54 20.45
N LYS A 25 3.73 -39.55 20.38
CA LYS A 25 4.95 -39.55 19.58
C LYS A 25 6.11 -39.01 20.41
N THR A 26 7.33 -39.33 19.98
CA THR A 26 8.56 -38.72 20.47
C THR A 26 9.10 -37.65 19.52
N GLN A 27 8.54 -37.57 18.31
CA GLN A 27 8.85 -36.57 17.29
C GLN A 27 7.56 -35.98 16.72
N TYR A 28 7.53 -34.67 16.63
CA TYR A 28 6.42 -33.87 16.11
C TYR A 28 6.90 -32.94 15.02
N THR A 29 6.04 -32.49 14.12
CA THR A 29 6.35 -31.31 13.29
C THR A 29 5.91 -30.02 13.99
N SER A 30 6.46 -28.87 13.59
CA SER A 30 6.10 -27.56 14.17
C SER A 30 4.61 -27.19 14.05
N THR A 31 3.85 -27.89 13.20
CA THR A 31 2.41 -27.71 12.99
C THR A 31 1.55 -28.77 13.69
N GLU A 32 2.16 -29.79 14.31
CA GLU A 32 1.42 -30.83 15.00
C GLU A 32 1.09 -30.44 16.45
N THR A 33 -0.13 -30.76 16.87
CA THR A 33 -0.52 -30.69 18.28
C THR A 33 0.18 -31.80 19.07
N ILE A 34 0.93 -31.39 20.10
CA ILE A 34 1.63 -32.26 21.04
C ILE A 34 0.73 -32.50 22.24
N THR A 35 0.21 -33.71 22.38
CA THR A 35 -0.61 -34.10 23.53
C THR A 35 0.24 -34.85 24.55
N ILE A 36 0.40 -34.26 25.72
CA ILE A 36 1.08 -34.86 26.87
C ILE A 36 0.02 -35.45 27.80
N ASN A 37 0.06 -36.76 27.96
CA ASN A 37 -0.76 -37.48 28.93
C ASN A 37 -0.02 -37.54 30.28
N PHE A 38 -0.78 -37.44 31.37
CA PHE A 38 -0.27 -37.58 32.72
C PHE A 38 -1.08 -38.61 33.50
N LYS A 39 -0.42 -39.29 34.44
CA LYS A 39 -1.03 -40.24 35.39
C LYS A 39 -0.38 -40.12 36.76
N GLU A 40 -1.11 -40.57 37.79
CA GLU A 40 -0.61 -40.67 39.16
C GLU A 40 -0.18 -39.31 39.75
N LEU A 41 -0.88 -38.22 39.38
CA LEU A 41 -0.71 -36.91 40.03
C LEU A 41 -1.46 -36.87 41.37
N ASN A 42 -1.03 -36.00 42.29
CA ASN A 42 -1.59 -35.91 43.64
C ASN A 42 -2.94 -35.15 43.71
N ASN A 43 -3.56 -34.90 42.56
CA ASN A 43 -4.89 -34.31 42.39
C ASN A 43 -5.03 -32.90 43.00
N GLN A 44 -4.03 -32.04 42.79
CA GLN A 44 -4.05 -30.66 43.25
C GLN A 44 -4.37 -29.67 42.13
N LYS A 45 -5.25 -28.69 42.41
CA LYS A 45 -5.64 -27.58 41.49
C LYS A 45 -4.49 -26.85 40.80
N LYS A 46 -3.32 -26.86 41.44
CA LYS A 46 -2.14 -26.09 41.06
C LYS A 46 -1.03 -26.96 40.49
N ASP A 47 -1.35 -28.15 40.03
CA ASP A 47 -0.39 -28.98 39.29
C ASP A 47 -0.35 -28.53 37.84
N TRP A 48 0.85 -28.43 37.28
CA TRP A 48 1.05 -27.92 35.94
C TRP A 48 2.13 -28.66 35.17
N ILE A 49 1.97 -28.68 33.86
CA ILE A 49 2.98 -29.18 32.93
C ILE A 49 3.60 -27.99 32.22
N GLY A 50 4.92 -27.90 32.25
CA GLY A 50 5.73 -26.92 31.53
C GLY A 50 6.56 -27.58 30.43
N ILE A 51 6.70 -26.89 29.31
CA ILE A 51 7.58 -27.25 28.21
C ILE A 51 8.84 -26.41 28.28
N TYR A 52 10.00 -27.06 28.22
CA TYR A 52 11.32 -26.43 28.31
C TYR A 52 12.17 -26.88 27.13
N HIS A 53 12.99 -25.99 26.59
CA HIS A 53 14.05 -26.42 25.69
C HIS A 53 15.05 -27.29 26.47
N GLN A 54 15.60 -28.35 25.87
CA GLN A 54 16.54 -29.25 26.58
C GLN A 54 17.81 -28.54 27.05
N SER A 55 18.20 -27.45 26.39
CA SER A 55 19.33 -26.62 26.81
C SER A 55 19.04 -25.68 27.99
N ALA A 56 17.81 -25.67 28.53
CA ALA A 56 17.46 -24.82 29.66
C ALA A 56 18.26 -25.20 30.91
N THR A 57 18.97 -24.22 31.49
CA THR A 57 19.85 -24.42 32.66
C THR A 57 19.11 -24.54 34.00
N SER A 58 17.79 -24.32 34.02
CA SER A 58 16.95 -24.45 35.23
C SER A 58 15.48 -24.59 34.87
N THR A 59 14.64 -25.03 35.82
CA THR A 59 13.18 -25.12 35.71
C THR A 59 12.44 -23.81 36.05
N ARG A 60 13.16 -22.70 36.29
CA ARG A 60 12.53 -21.42 36.65
C ARG A 60 11.66 -20.87 35.53
N TRP A 61 10.64 -20.11 35.89
CA TRP A 61 9.64 -19.51 34.98
C TRP A 61 10.23 -18.89 33.70
N LYS A 62 11.36 -18.18 33.81
CA LYS A 62 12.04 -17.55 32.67
C LYS A 62 12.40 -18.50 31.52
N ASN A 63 12.50 -19.81 31.80
CA ASN A 63 12.85 -20.84 30.84
C ASN A 63 11.63 -21.64 30.34
N VAL A 64 10.43 -21.32 30.82
CA VAL A 64 9.18 -21.97 30.39
C VAL A 64 8.84 -21.49 28.99
N VAL A 65 8.80 -22.40 28.02
CA VAL A 65 8.41 -22.11 26.64
C VAL A 65 6.89 -22.05 26.52
N LYS A 66 6.20 -23.05 27.07
CA LYS A 66 4.74 -23.16 27.16
C LYS A 66 4.36 -23.90 28.44
N TRP A 67 3.13 -23.74 28.91
CA TRP A 67 2.66 -24.43 30.09
C TRP A 67 1.14 -24.60 30.08
N ALA A 68 0.63 -25.54 30.86
CA ALA A 68 -0.79 -25.76 31.08
C ALA A 68 -1.05 -26.33 32.48
N TRP A 69 -2.14 -25.91 33.13
CA TRP A 69 -2.64 -26.57 34.35
C TRP A 69 -3.16 -27.98 34.00
N THR A 70 -2.85 -28.97 34.84
CA THR A 70 -3.45 -30.31 34.72
C THR A 70 -4.86 -30.35 35.34
N GLY A 71 -5.17 -29.37 36.18
CA GLY A 71 -6.41 -29.26 36.94
C GLY A 71 -6.48 -30.28 38.08
N ASP A 72 -7.69 -30.48 38.63
CA ASP A 72 -7.98 -31.48 39.67
C ASP A 72 -8.11 -32.89 39.08
N LYS A 73 -7.03 -33.36 38.44
CA LYS A 73 -7.02 -34.69 37.82
C LYS A 73 -5.76 -35.44 38.22
N GLU A 74 -5.96 -36.65 38.73
CA GLU A 74 -4.89 -37.64 38.91
C GLU A 74 -4.35 -38.13 37.55
N SER A 75 -5.22 -38.22 36.53
CA SER A 75 -4.88 -38.66 35.18
C SER A 75 -5.63 -37.86 34.12
N GLY A 76 -4.98 -37.59 33.00
CA GLY A 76 -5.56 -36.79 31.93
C GLY A 76 -4.53 -36.44 30.86
N SER A 77 -4.82 -35.39 30.09
CA SER A 77 -3.90 -34.86 29.10
C SER A 77 -4.00 -33.35 28.98
N VAL A 78 -2.91 -32.74 28.51
CA VAL A 78 -2.83 -31.36 28.08
C VAL A 78 -2.23 -31.31 26.68
N SER A 79 -2.60 -30.31 25.89
CA SER A 79 -2.13 -30.16 24.52
C SER A 79 -1.34 -28.87 24.34
N PHE A 80 -0.25 -28.97 23.61
CA PHE A 80 0.62 -27.86 23.23
C PHE A 80 0.74 -27.80 21.71
N GLU A 81 0.70 -26.60 21.17
CA GLU A 81 0.85 -26.34 19.74
C GLU A 81 1.91 -25.25 19.54
N ASN A 82 2.37 -25.03 18.31
CA ASN A 82 3.34 -23.97 17.99
C ASN A 82 4.67 -24.08 18.75
N LEU A 83 5.20 -25.28 18.90
CA LEU A 83 6.62 -25.39 19.23
C LEU A 83 7.43 -25.21 17.95
N ILE A 84 8.45 -24.37 18.02
CA ILE A 84 9.45 -24.25 16.94
C ILE A 84 10.35 -25.49 16.96
N GLU A 85 11.08 -25.71 15.87
CA GLU A 85 12.04 -26.80 15.80
C GLU A 85 13.02 -26.77 16.98
N GLY A 86 13.31 -27.94 17.53
CA GLY A 86 14.15 -28.05 18.72
C GLY A 86 13.88 -29.30 19.53
N GLN A 87 14.71 -29.50 20.54
CA GLN A 87 14.58 -30.60 21.48
C GLN A 87 14.02 -30.08 22.79
N TYR A 88 13.00 -30.74 23.33
CA TYR A 88 12.25 -30.27 24.48
C TYR A 88 12.08 -31.33 25.57
N TYR A 89 11.80 -30.86 26.78
CA TYR A 89 11.22 -31.63 27.87
C TYR A 89 9.83 -31.09 28.20
N ALA A 90 8.85 -31.98 28.31
CA ALA A 90 7.65 -31.73 29.12
C ALA A 90 7.95 -32.14 30.55
N ARG A 91 7.64 -31.29 31.52
CA ARG A 91 7.87 -31.53 32.95
C ARG A 91 6.61 -31.24 33.74
N VAL A 92 6.28 -32.08 34.71
CA VAL A 92 5.15 -31.84 35.62
C VAL A 92 5.66 -31.40 36.99
N PHE A 93 4.94 -30.46 37.58
CA PHE A 93 5.28 -29.79 38.83
C PHE A 93 4.04 -29.75 39.74
N TYR A 94 4.22 -30.03 41.03
CA TYR A 94 3.14 -29.93 42.00
C TYR A 94 2.96 -28.52 42.56
N ASN A 95 1.72 -28.16 42.88
CA ASN A 95 1.36 -26.98 43.69
C ASN A 95 2.04 -25.66 43.28
N ASN A 96 2.10 -25.36 41.99
CA ASN A 96 2.75 -24.17 41.44
C ASN A 96 4.24 -24.03 41.86
N SER A 97 4.91 -25.15 42.11
CA SER A 97 6.35 -25.21 42.35
C SER A 97 7.12 -25.27 41.03
N TYR A 98 8.45 -25.40 41.14
CA TYR A 98 9.37 -25.64 40.02
C TYR A 98 10.22 -26.91 40.25
N GLU A 99 9.81 -27.79 41.17
CA GLU A 99 10.43 -29.09 41.41
C GLU A 99 9.85 -30.12 40.43
N THR A 100 10.72 -30.74 39.63
CA THR A 100 10.30 -31.67 38.58
C THR A 100 9.93 -33.01 39.20
N GLU A 101 8.67 -33.41 39.02
CA GLU A 101 8.17 -34.70 39.53
C GLU A 101 8.32 -35.81 38.50
N ALA A 102 8.12 -35.46 37.22
CA ALA A 102 8.39 -36.32 36.08
C ALA A 102 8.74 -35.48 34.85
N GLU A 103 9.52 -36.07 33.95
CA GLU A 103 9.87 -35.44 32.67
C GLU A 103 9.74 -36.40 31.49
N LEU A 104 9.47 -35.83 30.32
CA LEU A 104 9.35 -36.54 29.05
C LEU A 104 10.05 -35.76 27.95
N ALA A 105 11.02 -36.40 27.30
CA ALA A 105 11.72 -35.83 26.15
C ALA A 105 10.90 -35.98 24.87
N PHE A 106 10.90 -34.95 24.02
CA PHE A 106 10.41 -35.03 22.64
C PHE A 106 11.14 -34.03 21.75
N GLU A 107 11.09 -34.25 20.45
CA GLU A 107 11.70 -33.39 19.44
C GLU A 107 10.60 -32.79 18.55
N VAL A 108 10.74 -31.50 18.23
CA VAL A 108 9.95 -30.85 17.20
C VAL A 108 10.85 -30.66 15.98
N LYS A 109 10.44 -31.25 14.86
CA LYS A 109 11.09 -31.14 13.57
C LYS A 109 10.42 -30.07 12.72
N LYS A 110 11.19 -29.55 11.77
CA LYS A 110 10.63 -28.73 10.70
C LYS A 110 9.56 -29.51 9.94
N SER A 111 8.42 -28.88 9.67
CA SER A 111 7.36 -29.47 8.84
C SER A 111 7.91 -29.87 7.46
N SER A 112 7.51 -31.04 6.95
CA SER A 112 7.96 -31.58 5.67
C SER A 112 7.43 -30.80 4.45
N THR A 113 6.39 -29.98 4.64
CA THR A 113 5.88 -29.04 3.64
C THR A 113 6.29 -27.63 4.02
N ALA A 114 7.33 -27.12 3.35
CA ALA A 114 7.77 -25.74 3.55
C ALA A 114 6.63 -24.76 3.20
N PRO A 115 6.46 -23.67 3.97
CA PRO A 115 5.57 -22.59 3.59
C PRO A 115 6.03 -21.96 2.27
N ILE A 116 5.06 -21.50 1.49
CA ILE A 116 5.29 -20.85 0.21
C ILE A 116 4.62 -19.48 0.26
N VAL A 117 5.34 -18.45 -0.14
CA VAL A 117 4.79 -17.13 -0.46
C VAL A 117 5.14 -16.84 -1.92
N GLN A 118 4.15 -16.48 -2.72
CA GLN A 118 4.30 -16.29 -4.15
C GLN A 118 3.48 -15.08 -4.61
N LEU A 119 4.12 -14.22 -5.37
CA LEU A 119 3.49 -13.10 -6.04
C LEU A 119 2.97 -13.54 -7.43
N ASP A 120 1.98 -12.83 -7.93
CA ASP A 120 1.51 -12.98 -9.32
C ASP A 120 2.47 -12.36 -10.34
N LYS A 121 3.28 -11.38 -9.92
CA LYS A 121 4.32 -10.75 -10.72
C LYS A 121 5.55 -10.34 -9.91
N GLU A 122 6.63 -10.04 -10.63
CA GLU A 122 7.93 -9.69 -10.05
C GLU A 122 8.18 -8.17 -10.01
N THR A 123 7.39 -7.38 -10.75
CA THR A 123 7.50 -5.92 -10.80
C THR A 123 6.13 -5.28 -10.63
N PHE A 124 6.03 -4.26 -9.78
CA PHE A 124 4.83 -3.49 -9.53
C PHE A 124 5.09 -1.99 -9.75
N SER A 125 4.07 -1.24 -10.17
CA SER A 125 4.09 0.23 -10.16
C SER A 125 3.91 0.79 -8.76
N SER A 126 4.30 2.05 -8.56
CA SER A 126 4.15 2.74 -7.27
C SER A 126 2.69 2.95 -6.85
N THR A 127 1.73 2.80 -7.77
CA THR A 127 0.30 3.06 -7.53
C THR A 127 -0.57 1.82 -7.40
N GLU A 128 -0.01 0.63 -7.60
CA GLU A 128 -0.79 -0.59 -7.65
C GLU A 128 -0.62 -1.50 -6.42
N ASN A 129 -1.69 -2.22 -6.10
CA ASN A 129 -1.68 -3.14 -4.97
C ASN A 129 -0.82 -4.38 -5.25
N ILE A 130 -0.17 -4.87 -4.21
CA ILE A 130 0.67 -6.07 -4.28
C ILE A 130 -0.14 -7.29 -3.81
N ILE A 131 -0.37 -8.23 -4.72
CA ILE A 131 -1.18 -9.43 -4.44
C ILE A 131 -0.27 -10.63 -4.17
N LEU A 132 -0.37 -11.18 -2.96
CA LEU A 132 0.42 -12.33 -2.52
C LEU A 132 -0.48 -13.54 -2.26
N ASN A 133 -0.09 -14.69 -2.82
CA ASN A 133 -0.64 -15.99 -2.46
C ASN A 133 0.31 -16.71 -1.49
N PHE A 134 -0.24 -17.31 -0.43
CA PHE A 134 0.52 -18.13 0.52
C PHE A 134 -0.06 -19.53 0.64
N LYS A 135 0.81 -20.51 0.90
CA LYS A 135 0.45 -21.93 1.11
C LYS A 135 1.27 -22.54 2.22
N ASN A 136 0.75 -23.61 2.82
CA ASN A 136 1.40 -24.39 3.88
C ASN A 136 1.86 -23.54 5.09
N MET A 137 1.15 -22.44 5.39
CA MET A 137 1.30 -21.73 6.66
C MET A 137 0.74 -22.58 7.81
N THR A 138 1.06 -22.26 9.07
CA THR A 138 0.75 -23.14 10.20
C THR A 138 -0.71 -23.13 10.63
N ASN A 139 -1.56 -22.33 9.98
CA ASN A 139 -2.99 -22.17 10.31
C ASN A 139 -3.23 -21.51 11.68
N HIS A 140 -2.25 -20.78 12.22
CA HIS A 140 -2.39 -20.06 13.49
C HIS A 140 -2.77 -18.58 13.29
N ASN A 141 -3.50 -17.99 14.23
CA ASN A 141 -3.97 -16.59 14.13
C ASN A 141 -2.85 -15.55 14.21
N LYS A 142 -1.70 -15.94 14.75
CA LYS A 142 -0.51 -15.10 14.91
C LYS A 142 0.57 -15.36 13.86
N ASP A 143 0.23 -16.07 12.80
CA ASP A 143 1.09 -16.11 11.61
C ASP A 143 0.91 -14.83 10.82
N TRP A 144 2.01 -14.23 10.39
CA TRP A 144 2.00 -12.96 9.70
C TRP A 144 3.00 -12.95 8.56
N ILE A 145 2.68 -12.13 7.56
CA ILE A 145 3.50 -11.91 6.38
C ILE A 145 3.71 -10.41 6.24
N ALA A 146 4.93 -10.00 5.96
CA ALA A 146 5.32 -8.59 5.93
C ALA A 146 6.28 -8.27 4.79
N ILE A 147 6.25 -7.01 4.37
CA ILE A 147 7.12 -6.42 3.35
C ILE A 147 8.27 -5.68 4.03
N TYR A 148 9.48 -5.89 3.50
CA TYR A 148 10.71 -5.23 3.90
C TYR A 148 11.46 -4.72 2.66
N PRO A 149 12.29 -3.67 2.79
CA PRO A 149 13.33 -3.41 1.81
C PRO A 149 14.25 -4.63 1.66
N SER A 150 14.72 -4.91 0.44
CA SER A 150 15.60 -6.05 0.18
C SER A 150 16.88 -5.97 1.02
N GLY A 151 17.25 -7.09 1.65
CA GLY A 151 18.45 -7.18 2.50
C GLY A 151 18.32 -6.55 3.89
N ALA A 152 17.22 -5.86 4.21
CA ALA A 152 17.02 -5.27 5.54
C ALA A 152 16.93 -6.35 6.64
N SER A 153 17.34 -6.05 7.87
CA SER A 153 17.15 -6.97 9.01
C SER A 153 15.66 -7.17 9.34
N ASN A 154 15.31 -8.26 10.04
CA ASN A 154 13.94 -8.53 10.51
C ASN A 154 13.47 -7.63 11.68
N ASN A 155 14.17 -6.53 11.96
CA ASN A 155 13.70 -5.56 12.94
C ASN A 155 12.35 -4.99 12.48
N PHE A 156 11.39 -4.89 13.40
CA PHE A 156 10.05 -4.38 13.09
C PHE A 156 10.05 -2.96 12.53
N ASN A 157 11.07 -2.15 12.83
CA ASN A 157 11.23 -0.80 12.25
C ASN A 157 11.44 -0.80 10.72
N ASN A 158 11.81 -1.95 10.13
CA ASN A 158 11.98 -2.09 8.68
C ASN A 158 10.71 -2.63 7.98
N VAL A 159 9.63 -2.87 8.72
CA VAL A 159 8.36 -3.36 8.18
C VAL A 159 7.64 -2.20 7.49
N LEU A 160 7.36 -2.36 6.20
CA LEU A 160 6.63 -1.35 5.40
C LEU A 160 5.12 -1.57 5.43
N ASP A 161 4.70 -2.83 5.30
CA ASP A 161 3.31 -3.28 5.48
C ASP A 161 3.32 -4.73 5.99
N TRP A 162 2.30 -5.13 6.73
CA TRP A 162 2.20 -6.48 7.29
C TRP A 162 0.75 -6.89 7.52
N LYS A 163 0.46 -8.20 7.40
CA LYS A 163 -0.88 -8.75 7.61
C LYS A 163 -0.82 -10.11 8.29
N TRP A 164 -1.78 -10.35 9.19
CA TRP A 164 -2.04 -11.68 9.74
C TRP A 164 -2.64 -12.59 8.66
N THR A 165 -2.26 -13.87 8.67
CA THR A 165 -2.89 -14.90 7.82
C THR A 165 -4.26 -15.34 8.34
N LYS A 166 -4.59 -15.01 9.61
CA LYS A 166 -5.89 -15.21 10.27
C LYS A 166 -6.35 -16.68 10.27
N GLU A 167 -5.52 -17.57 10.82
CA GLU A 167 -5.86 -19.00 10.96
C GLU A 167 -6.09 -19.69 9.61
N LYS A 168 -5.36 -19.26 8.58
CA LYS A 168 -5.40 -19.90 7.27
C LYS A 168 -4.03 -20.51 6.96
N SER A 169 -4.04 -21.77 6.54
CA SER A 169 -2.86 -22.44 5.98
C SER A 169 -2.59 -22.02 4.53
N ASN A 170 -3.63 -21.58 3.82
CA ASN A 170 -3.57 -21.14 2.43
C ASN A 170 -4.48 -19.93 2.22
N GLY A 171 -4.07 -18.99 1.37
CA GLY A 171 -4.89 -17.83 1.06
C GLY A 171 -4.18 -16.76 0.27
N THR A 172 -4.84 -15.61 0.17
CA THR A 172 -4.36 -14.43 -0.55
C THR A 172 -4.35 -13.24 0.40
N LEU A 173 -3.29 -12.43 0.33
CA LEU A 173 -3.14 -11.15 0.99
C LEU A 173 -2.96 -10.06 -0.07
N ILE A 174 -3.53 -8.89 0.17
CA ILE A 174 -3.40 -7.72 -0.69
C ILE A 174 -2.75 -6.63 0.16
N PHE A 175 -1.54 -6.22 -0.22
CA PHE A 175 -0.79 -5.13 0.39
C PHE A 175 -0.99 -3.83 -0.39
N ASN A 176 -0.84 -2.72 0.31
CA ASN A 176 -0.96 -1.39 -0.30
C ASN A 176 0.19 -1.15 -1.30
N PRO A 177 0.05 -0.18 -2.22
CA PRO A 177 1.14 0.25 -3.07
C PRO A 177 2.30 0.81 -2.26
N LEU A 178 3.49 0.82 -2.85
CA LEU A 178 4.71 1.37 -2.26
C LEU A 178 5.24 2.48 -3.17
N ASP A 179 5.46 3.67 -2.62
CA ASP A 179 5.79 4.86 -3.41
C ASP A 179 7.27 4.94 -3.82
N GLU A 180 8.13 4.19 -3.14
CA GLU A 180 9.58 4.21 -3.38
C GLU A 180 10.01 3.09 -4.35
N GLU A 181 10.73 3.47 -5.40
CA GLU A 181 11.40 2.50 -6.26
C GLU A 181 12.45 1.70 -5.50
N GLY A 182 12.58 0.43 -5.86
CA GLY A 182 13.59 -0.43 -5.27
C GLY A 182 13.19 -1.90 -5.27
N THR A 183 14.08 -2.72 -4.74
CA THR A 183 13.83 -4.15 -4.55
C THR A 183 13.37 -4.41 -3.12
N TYR A 184 12.35 -5.23 -2.98
CA TYR A 184 11.69 -5.55 -1.72
C TYR A 184 11.60 -7.07 -1.52
N GLU A 185 11.45 -7.47 -0.26
CA GLU A 185 11.21 -8.84 0.15
C GLU A 185 9.88 -8.96 0.90
N ILE A 186 9.11 -9.98 0.56
CA ILE A 186 7.98 -10.43 1.37
C ILE A 186 8.43 -11.63 2.18
N ARG A 187 8.24 -11.59 3.50
CA ARG A 187 8.72 -12.58 4.45
C ARG A 187 7.58 -13.13 5.29
N ALA A 188 7.53 -14.45 5.46
CA ALA A 188 6.56 -15.15 6.29
C ALA A 188 7.14 -15.55 7.64
N PHE A 189 6.37 -15.31 8.69
CA PHE A 189 6.74 -15.48 10.09
C PHE A 189 5.64 -16.20 10.86
N TYR A 190 6.04 -16.91 11.92
CA TYR A 190 5.11 -17.65 12.77
C TYR A 190 4.97 -17.01 14.14
N ASN A 191 3.77 -17.16 14.72
CA ASN A 191 3.47 -16.88 16.12
C ASN A 191 3.99 -15.53 16.65
N ASN A 192 3.77 -14.44 15.89
CA ASN A 192 4.17 -13.08 16.23
C ASN A 192 5.67 -12.94 16.56
N SER A 193 6.53 -13.69 15.87
CA SER A 193 7.98 -13.63 16.03
C SER A 193 8.68 -13.31 14.70
N ALA A 194 9.55 -12.31 14.69
CA ALA A 194 10.37 -11.94 13.53
C ALA A 194 11.75 -12.65 13.50
N ALA A 195 11.99 -13.59 14.43
CA ALA A 195 13.31 -14.20 14.61
C ALA A 195 13.74 -15.09 13.42
N ILE A 196 12.79 -15.80 12.80
CA ILE A 196 13.06 -16.77 11.74
C ILE A 196 12.15 -16.47 10.55
N VAL A 197 12.73 -16.35 9.36
CA VAL A 197 12.00 -16.26 8.10
C VAL A 197 11.73 -17.67 7.60
N TYR A 198 10.46 -18.05 7.52
CA TYR A 198 10.09 -19.41 7.11
C TYR A 198 9.88 -19.55 5.60
N ALA A 199 9.42 -18.49 4.94
CA ALA A 199 9.37 -18.35 3.49
C ALA A 199 9.66 -16.91 3.08
N LYS A 200 10.19 -16.72 1.88
CA LYS A 200 10.37 -15.39 1.29
C LYS A 200 10.22 -15.39 -0.22
N THR A 201 9.86 -14.22 -0.76
CA THR A 201 9.94 -13.90 -2.19
C THR A 201 10.39 -12.46 -2.37
N THR A 202 10.89 -12.11 -3.54
CA THR A 202 11.38 -10.77 -3.90
C THR A 202 10.53 -10.16 -5.01
N PHE A 203 10.43 -8.83 -5.03
CA PHE A 203 9.84 -8.08 -6.13
C PHE A 203 10.49 -6.69 -6.23
N THR A 204 10.19 -5.97 -7.31
CA THR A 204 10.68 -4.62 -7.53
C THR A 204 9.51 -3.65 -7.68
N ILE A 205 9.62 -2.47 -7.11
CA ILE A 205 8.79 -1.32 -7.47
C ILE A 205 9.54 -0.52 -8.52
N LYS A 206 8.87 -0.25 -9.64
CA LYS A 206 9.30 0.69 -10.66
C LYS A 206 8.23 1.75 -10.84
N ASP A 207 8.60 3.00 -10.77
CA ASP A 207 7.71 4.08 -11.07
C ASP A 207 7.89 4.44 -12.55
N GLU A 208 7.25 3.67 -13.42
CA GLU A 208 7.31 3.90 -14.87
C GLU A 208 6.89 5.33 -15.22
N VAL A 209 6.01 5.95 -14.43
CA VAL A 209 5.60 7.36 -14.64
C VAL A 209 6.73 8.31 -14.27
N ARG A 210 7.47 8.06 -13.18
CA ARG A 210 8.65 8.85 -12.79
C ARG A 210 9.85 8.63 -13.72
N ASP A 211 10.06 7.42 -14.20
CA ASP A 211 11.12 7.11 -15.18
C ASP A 211 10.84 7.80 -16.51
N LEU A 212 9.59 7.72 -17.00
CA LEU A 212 9.14 8.49 -18.17
C LEU A 212 9.31 10.00 -17.94
N PHE A 213 9.00 10.50 -16.73
CA PHE A 213 9.21 11.90 -16.36
C PHE A 213 10.70 12.30 -16.38
N ALA A 214 11.60 11.48 -15.82
CA ALA A 214 13.03 11.78 -15.76
C ALA A 214 13.65 11.80 -17.16
N GLU A 215 13.22 10.89 -18.03
CA GLU A 215 13.65 10.86 -19.43
C GLU A 215 13.07 12.06 -20.20
N ALA A 216 11.78 12.38 -20.03
CA ALA A 216 11.16 13.58 -20.60
C ALA A 216 11.87 14.86 -20.15
N GLN A 217 12.22 14.97 -18.86
CA GLN A 217 12.94 16.11 -18.31
C GLN A 217 14.34 16.24 -18.95
N LYS A 218 15.07 15.13 -19.06
CA LYS A 218 16.42 15.09 -19.66
C LYS A 218 16.39 15.45 -21.14
N GLN A 219 15.38 14.99 -21.88
CA GLN A 219 15.21 15.31 -23.29
C GLN A 219 14.75 16.75 -23.50
N CYS A 220 13.87 17.27 -22.63
CA CYS A 220 13.37 18.66 -22.70
C CYS A 220 14.42 19.71 -22.30
N MET A 221 15.27 19.44 -21.31
CA MET A 221 16.28 20.40 -20.81
C MET A 221 17.65 20.27 -21.51
N GLY A 222 17.82 19.26 -22.38
CA GLY A 222 19.11 18.84 -22.92
C GLY A 222 20.07 18.32 -21.84
N GLU A 223 21.22 17.74 -22.23
CA GLU A 223 22.28 17.24 -21.30
C GLU A 223 23.01 18.37 -20.51
N SER A 224 22.36 19.51 -20.31
CA SER A 224 22.92 20.67 -19.66
C SER A 224 22.91 20.48 -18.12
N ASN A 225 24.04 19.99 -17.60
CA ASN A 225 24.47 20.13 -16.20
C ASN A 225 24.72 21.61 -15.87
N SER A 226 23.68 22.42 -15.86
CA SER A 226 23.78 23.85 -15.54
C SER A 226 22.90 24.18 -14.35
N THR A 227 23.57 24.41 -13.23
CA THR A 227 23.12 25.13 -12.03
C THR A 227 22.75 26.59 -12.32
N LYS A 228 22.11 26.88 -13.46
CA LYS A 228 21.59 28.21 -13.76
C LYS A 228 20.21 28.35 -13.16
N ASN A 229 20.20 29.03 -12.02
CA ASN A 229 19.13 29.84 -11.44
C ASN A 229 17.73 29.24 -11.38
N LYS A 230 17.11 29.36 -10.20
CA LYS A 230 15.66 29.42 -9.99
C LYS A 230 15.02 30.38 -11.02
N SER A 231 14.68 29.91 -12.21
CA SER A 231 13.78 30.60 -13.13
C SER A 231 12.40 29.98 -12.98
N THR A 232 11.43 30.86 -12.77
CA THR A 232 10.02 30.56 -12.50
C THR A 232 9.28 30.25 -13.80
N GLU A 233 9.77 29.28 -14.56
CA GLU A 233 9.23 28.92 -15.88
C GLU A 233 8.54 27.56 -15.79
N SER A 234 7.25 27.51 -16.15
CA SER A 234 6.52 26.27 -16.36
C SER A 234 6.83 25.77 -17.76
N ILE A 235 7.54 24.64 -17.89
CA ILE A 235 7.86 24.06 -19.19
C ILE A 235 6.73 23.10 -19.58
N LEU A 236 6.13 23.30 -20.75
CA LEU A 236 5.16 22.38 -21.36
C LEU A 236 5.89 21.49 -22.37
N CYS A 237 5.96 20.19 -22.10
CA CYS A 237 6.64 19.19 -22.94
C CYS A 237 5.64 18.21 -23.55
N PHE A 238 5.92 17.72 -24.77
CA PHE A 238 5.12 16.68 -25.42
C PHE A 238 5.98 15.45 -25.79
N GLU A 239 5.69 14.28 -25.22
CA GLU A 239 6.41 13.02 -25.50
C GLU A 239 5.45 11.83 -25.56
N ASP A 240 5.60 10.97 -26.57
CA ASP A 240 4.74 9.78 -26.81
C ASP A 240 3.24 10.05 -26.78
N GLY A 241 2.85 11.24 -27.25
CA GLY A 241 1.46 11.69 -27.26
C GLY A 241 0.95 12.20 -25.91
N ASN A 242 1.83 12.31 -24.91
CA ASN A 242 1.54 12.88 -23.60
C ASN A 242 2.02 14.32 -23.48
N ALA A 243 1.36 15.14 -22.64
CA ALA A 243 1.75 16.51 -22.32
C ALA A 243 2.17 16.60 -20.83
N TYR A 244 3.31 17.21 -20.55
CA TYR A 244 3.90 17.32 -19.21
C TYR A 244 4.09 18.80 -18.84
N ILE A 245 3.79 19.16 -17.60
CA ILE A 245 4.04 20.50 -17.05
C ILE A 245 5.09 20.36 -15.94
N LEU A 246 6.24 20.98 -16.14
CA LEU A 246 7.33 21.06 -15.18
C LEU A 246 7.26 22.42 -14.48
N ASP A 247 6.63 22.48 -13.29
CA ASP A 247 6.81 23.60 -12.37
C ASP A 247 7.91 23.21 -11.37
N THR A 248 8.91 24.09 -11.21
CA THR A 248 10.05 23.89 -10.30
C THR A 248 9.66 23.82 -8.81
N SER A 249 8.37 23.93 -8.47
CA SER A 249 7.84 23.88 -7.11
C SER A 249 6.86 22.74 -6.82
N ASP A 250 6.04 22.29 -7.78
CA ASP A 250 5.02 21.23 -7.59
C ASP A 250 4.60 20.64 -8.96
N ILE A 251 4.28 19.34 -9.04
CA ILE A 251 3.94 18.68 -10.32
C ILE A 251 2.43 18.45 -10.42
N PHE A 252 1.80 18.90 -11.52
CA PHE A 252 0.43 18.59 -11.87
C PHE A 252 0.37 17.55 -13.00
N TYR A 253 -0.19 16.38 -12.70
CA TYR A 253 -0.47 15.32 -13.68
C TYR A 253 -1.91 15.46 -14.21
N ALA A 254 -2.07 15.54 -15.54
CA ALA A 254 -3.38 15.47 -16.19
C ALA A 254 -3.38 14.29 -17.18
N PRO A 255 -4.02 13.15 -16.84
CA PRO A 255 -4.07 12.02 -17.76
C PRO A 255 -4.85 12.40 -19.02
N LEU A 256 -4.22 12.19 -20.16
CA LEU A 256 -4.83 12.39 -21.46
C LEU A 256 -5.82 11.26 -21.73
N PHE A 257 -7.11 11.54 -21.55
CA PHE A 257 -8.16 10.68 -22.06
C PHE A 257 -8.19 10.77 -23.59
N TYR A 258 -7.43 9.88 -24.23
CA TYR A 258 -7.46 9.48 -25.65
C TYR A 258 -7.49 10.63 -26.68
N ALA A 259 -6.33 10.91 -27.27
CA ALA A 259 -6.23 11.51 -28.59
C ALA A 259 -5.07 10.86 -29.37
N ASP A 260 -5.39 10.22 -30.50
CA ASP A 260 -4.42 9.70 -31.47
C ASP A 260 -3.61 10.87 -32.05
N LEU A 261 -2.40 11.10 -31.52
CA LEU A 261 -1.40 11.94 -32.16
C LEU A 261 -0.69 11.08 -33.22
N LYS A 262 -0.58 11.59 -34.46
CA LYS A 262 0.14 10.87 -35.53
C LYS A 262 1.57 10.60 -35.10
N GLN A 263 1.96 9.33 -35.15
CA GLN A 263 3.31 8.85 -34.90
C GLN A 263 4.33 9.63 -35.76
N GLY A 264 5.28 10.34 -35.13
CA GLY A 264 6.39 11.02 -35.82
C GLY A 264 6.44 12.56 -35.75
N SER A 265 5.58 13.23 -34.98
CA SER A 265 5.71 14.67 -34.73
C SER A 265 6.95 14.98 -33.88
N LYS A 266 7.84 15.86 -34.36
CA LYS A 266 9.05 16.28 -33.62
C LYS A 266 8.74 17.40 -32.61
N LEU A 267 9.40 17.31 -31.46
CA LEU A 267 9.43 18.30 -30.37
C LEU A 267 9.85 19.69 -30.85
N GLN A 268 9.13 20.73 -30.40
CA GLN A 268 9.63 22.09 -30.29
C GLN A 268 9.50 22.55 -28.84
N GLU A 269 10.60 23.07 -28.29
CA GLU A 269 10.72 23.61 -26.95
C GLU A 269 9.89 24.91 -26.85
N ILE A 270 8.89 24.96 -25.96
CA ILE A 270 8.17 26.20 -25.64
C ILE A 270 8.87 26.83 -24.45
N THR A 271 9.78 27.75 -24.72
CA THR A 271 10.66 28.37 -23.72
C THR A 271 10.00 29.50 -22.92
N SER A 272 8.77 29.88 -23.23
CA SER A 272 8.04 30.87 -22.43
C SER A 272 6.53 30.68 -22.53
N ILE A 273 5.90 30.28 -21.43
CA ILE A 273 4.48 30.57 -21.17
C ILE A 273 4.49 31.80 -20.27
N ASP A 274 3.82 32.88 -20.69
CA ASP A 274 3.71 34.09 -19.86
C ASP A 274 3.17 33.72 -18.47
N LYS A 275 3.94 34.09 -17.45
CA LYS A 275 3.68 33.73 -16.04
C LYS A 275 2.27 34.18 -15.61
N PRO A 276 1.44 33.29 -15.02
CA PRO A 276 0.29 33.72 -14.25
C PRO A 276 0.76 34.53 -13.02
N ASN A 277 0.22 35.74 -12.86
CA ASN A 277 0.48 36.61 -11.71
C ASN A 277 0.16 35.83 -10.40
N PRO A 278 0.97 35.89 -9.32
CA PRO A 278 0.90 34.92 -8.22
C PRO A 278 -0.29 35.11 -7.25
N VAL A 279 -1.37 35.73 -7.70
CA VAL A 279 -2.62 35.86 -6.94
C VAL A 279 -3.62 34.86 -7.56
N THR A 280 -3.65 33.67 -6.96
CA THR A 280 -4.70 32.64 -7.10
C THR A 280 -5.21 32.34 -8.52
N SER A 281 -4.30 32.20 -9.49
CA SER A 281 -4.67 31.80 -10.84
C SER A 281 -5.09 30.32 -10.92
N ARG A 282 -6.34 30.04 -11.31
CA ARG A 282 -6.74 28.69 -11.73
C ARG A 282 -6.39 28.52 -13.20
N VAL A 283 -5.57 27.51 -13.51
CA VAL A 283 -5.24 27.13 -14.89
C VAL A 283 -5.98 25.85 -15.26
N ARG A 284 -6.73 25.86 -16.37
CA ARG A 284 -7.42 24.65 -16.89
C ARG A 284 -7.00 24.38 -18.33
N PHE A 285 -6.66 23.12 -18.61
CA PHE A 285 -6.27 22.67 -19.95
C PHE A 285 -7.44 21.96 -20.62
N ARG A 286 -7.63 22.20 -21.92
CA ARG A 286 -8.60 21.47 -22.75
C ARG A 286 -7.97 21.12 -24.09
N ILE A 287 -7.91 19.83 -24.39
CA ILE A 287 -7.63 19.38 -25.76
C ILE A 287 -8.91 19.40 -26.57
N LEU A 288 -8.82 20.02 -27.74
CA LEU A 288 -9.96 20.21 -28.63
C LEU A 288 -10.03 19.05 -29.63
N LYS A 289 -11.07 18.23 -29.52
CA LYS A 289 -11.26 17.04 -30.36
C LYS A 289 -11.21 17.39 -31.85
N ASN A 290 -10.49 16.57 -32.63
CA ASN A 290 -10.33 16.70 -34.09
C ASN A 290 -9.66 18.01 -34.54
N THR A 291 -8.89 18.66 -33.67
CA THR A 291 -8.09 19.85 -34.00
C THR A 291 -6.63 19.63 -33.61
N GLU A 292 -5.75 20.50 -34.08
CA GLU A 292 -4.34 20.55 -33.64
C GLU A 292 -4.15 21.55 -32.49
N LEU A 293 -5.25 21.95 -31.82
CA LEU A 293 -5.25 23.02 -30.83
C LEU A 293 -5.33 22.51 -29.38
N ILE A 294 -4.59 23.20 -28.52
CA ILE A 294 -4.62 23.06 -27.07
C ILE A 294 -5.08 24.39 -26.49
N ALA A 295 -6.16 24.36 -25.70
CA ALA A 295 -6.69 25.53 -25.03
C ALA A 295 -6.20 25.56 -23.57
N ILE A 296 -5.66 26.70 -23.14
CA ILE A 296 -5.24 26.96 -21.77
C ILE A 296 -6.07 28.11 -21.22
N ASP A 297 -6.94 27.83 -20.26
CA ASP A 297 -7.74 28.82 -19.53
C ASP A 297 -6.89 29.38 -18.37
N HIS A 298 -6.81 30.70 -18.27
CA HIS A 298 -6.16 31.48 -17.20
C HIS A 298 -7.24 32.30 -16.50
N SER A 299 -7.49 32.02 -15.22
CA SER A 299 -8.36 32.83 -14.38
C SER A 299 -7.54 33.81 -13.52
N HIS A 300 -7.92 35.08 -13.48
CA HIS A 300 -7.25 36.11 -12.68
C HIS A 300 -8.16 36.57 -11.54
N ASP A 301 -7.67 36.50 -10.30
CA ASP A 301 -8.44 36.84 -9.09
C ASP A 301 -8.34 38.33 -8.69
N SER A 302 -7.94 39.24 -9.60
CA SER A 302 -7.70 40.66 -9.27
C SER A 302 -8.36 41.65 -10.24
N GLY A 303 -9.43 42.32 -9.78
CA GLY A 303 -10.06 43.49 -10.43
C GLY A 303 -11.14 43.18 -11.48
N ASP A 304 -11.55 44.21 -12.23
CA ASP A 304 -12.66 44.21 -13.21
C ASP A 304 -12.49 43.31 -14.46
N LEU A 305 -11.43 42.51 -14.61
CA LEU A 305 -11.06 41.78 -15.86
C LEU A 305 -10.03 40.66 -15.54
N MET A 306 -9.93 39.45 -16.13
CA MET A 306 -10.48 38.74 -17.29
C MET A 306 -10.14 37.24 -17.14
N ASP A 307 -11.06 36.34 -17.47
CA ASP A 307 -10.71 34.94 -17.80
C ASP A 307 -10.17 34.93 -19.23
N GLN A 308 -8.92 34.50 -19.44
CA GLN A 308 -8.29 34.41 -20.76
C GLN A 308 -8.14 32.94 -21.18
N THR A 309 -8.52 32.59 -22.40
CA THR A 309 -8.20 31.30 -23.00
C THR A 309 -7.22 31.48 -24.15
N ASN A 310 -6.05 30.88 -24.03
CA ASN A 310 -5.00 30.88 -25.05
C ASN A 310 -5.04 29.57 -25.84
N PHE A 311 -5.04 29.66 -27.17
CA PHE A 311 -5.08 28.50 -28.06
C PHE A 311 -3.74 28.34 -28.77
N TYR A 312 -3.05 27.24 -28.47
CA TYR A 312 -1.75 26.90 -29.02
C TYR A 312 -1.89 25.76 -30.03
N ASP A 313 -1.06 25.75 -31.06
CA ASP A 313 -0.92 24.57 -31.91
C ASP A 313 -0.07 23.49 -31.21
N HIS A 314 0.07 22.32 -31.85
CA HIS A 314 0.88 21.21 -31.34
C HIS A 314 2.38 21.53 -31.23
N SER A 315 2.85 22.62 -31.86
CA SER A 315 4.24 23.11 -31.72
C SER A 315 4.39 24.08 -30.55
N GLY A 316 3.28 24.43 -29.89
CA GLY A 316 3.26 25.38 -28.80
C GLY A 316 3.22 26.84 -29.20
N LYS A 317 3.01 27.11 -30.50
CA LYS A 317 2.87 28.48 -30.98
C LYS A 317 1.46 28.96 -30.71
N LEU A 318 1.35 30.11 -30.05
CA LEU A 318 0.06 30.78 -29.84
C LEU A 318 -0.58 31.14 -31.18
N GLN A 319 -1.81 30.69 -31.38
CA GLN A 319 -2.57 30.90 -32.62
C GLN A 319 -3.57 32.02 -32.47
N PHE A 320 -4.33 32.00 -31.38
CA PHE A 320 -5.24 33.06 -31.02
C PHE A 320 -5.59 33.02 -29.53
N GLN A 321 -6.14 34.12 -29.05
CA GLN A 321 -6.56 34.30 -27.67
C GLN A 321 -8.01 34.73 -27.65
N THR A 322 -8.74 34.28 -26.64
CA THR A 322 -10.08 34.77 -26.35
C THR A 322 -10.16 35.26 -24.94
N ASN A 323 -10.84 36.37 -24.74
CA ASN A 323 -11.02 36.96 -23.43
C ASN A 323 -12.50 36.90 -23.05
N ILE A 324 -12.78 36.50 -21.82
CA ILE A 324 -14.11 36.50 -21.23
C ILE A 324 -14.12 37.54 -20.12
N TYR A 325 -15.04 38.50 -20.24
CA TYR A 325 -15.23 39.60 -19.29
C TYR A 325 -16.03 39.10 -18.09
N GLN A 326 -15.56 39.39 -16.87
CA GLN A 326 -16.24 39.07 -15.61
C GLN A 326 -16.50 40.38 -14.88
N ASN A 327 -17.74 40.64 -14.45
CA ASN A 327 -18.05 41.74 -13.53
C ASN A 327 -18.31 41.20 -12.11
N GLU A 328 -17.34 41.50 -11.24
CA GLU A 328 -17.19 41.50 -9.77
C GLU A 328 -18.00 40.61 -8.78
N VAL A 329 -19.03 39.83 -9.13
CA VAL A 329 -19.80 39.13 -8.07
C VAL A 329 -20.21 37.70 -8.41
N ASP A 330 -19.24 36.78 -8.60
CA ASP A 330 -19.33 35.42 -8.02
C ASP A 330 -18.13 34.52 -8.38
N THR A 331 -17.74 33.68 -7.43
CA THR A 331 -16.54 32.81 -7.43
C THR A 331 -16.65 31.52 -8.28
N THR A 332 -17.40 31.54 -9.38
CA THR A 332 -17.60 30.36 -10.25
C THR A 332 -17.08 30.54 -11.67
N ALA A 333 -15.77 30.81 -11.78
CA ALA A 333 -15.04 30.73 -13.06
C ALA A 333 -15.29 29.38 -13.76
N LEU A 334 -15.59 29.42 -15.07
CA LEU A 334 -15.80 28.29 -16.01
C LEU A 334 -17.25 27.83 -16.30
N ARG A 335 -18.20 28.75 -16.54
CA ARG A 335 -19.51 28.38 -17.13
C ARG A 335 -19.53 28.32 -18.67
N GLY A 336 -18.45 28.70 -19.34
CA GLY A 336 -18.34 28.63 -20.80
C GLY A 336 -17.97 27.25 -21.36
N THR A 337 -18.70 26.77 -22.37
CA THR A 337 -18.34 25.54 -23.09
C THR A 337 -17.48 25.85 -24.31
N ILE A 338 -16.43 25.05 -24.52
CA ILE A 338 -15.63 25.08 -25.75
C ILE A 338 -15.89 23.76 -26.46
N LYS A 339 -16.37 23.81 -27.69
CA LYS A 339 -16.71 22.61 -28.48
C LYS A 339 -16.23 22.78 -29.91
N THR A 340 -15.62 21.73 -30.44
CA THR A 340 -15.29 21.64 -31.85
C THR A 340 -16.44 21.00 -32.61
N PHE A 341 -16.63 21.42 -33.85
CA PHE A 341 -17.64 20.85 -34.76
C PHE A 341 -17.15 20.95 -36.21
N GLU A 342 -17.93 20.41 -37.15
CA GLU A 342 -17.51 20.27 -38.56
C GLU A 342 -16.15 19.58 -38.71
N ASN A 343 -15.97 18.47 -38.00
CA ASN A 343 -14.72 17.70 -37.96
C ASN A 343 -13.50 18.54 -37.54
N GLY A 344 -13.69 19.45 -36.57
CA GLY A 344 -12.63 20.29 -36.02
C GLY A 344 -12.24 21.49 -36.89
N LYS A 345 -13.03 21.79 -37.92
CA LYS A 345 -12.85 23.01 -38.72
C LYS A 345 -13.45 24.25 -38.06
N LYS A 346 -14.35 24.06 -37.09
CA LYS A 346 -14.97 25.16 -36.37
C LYS A 346 -14.90 24.97 -34.87
N LEU A 347 -14.73 26.09 -34.19
CA LEU A 347 -14.74 26.18 -32.74
C LEU A 347 -15.95 27.00 -32.30
N LYS A 348 -16.69 26.47 -31.33
CA LYS A 348 -17.77 27.15 -30.65
C LYS A 348 -17.35 27.44 -29.22
N ILE A 349 -17.46 28.70 -28.83
CA ILE A 349 -17.19 29.17 -27.46
C ILE A 349 -18.47 29.81 -26.94
N THR A 350 -18.95 29.33 -25.80
CA THR A 350 -20.05 29.96 -25.07
C THR A 350 -19.47 30.77 -23.92
N SER A 351 -19.86 32.03 -23.77
CA SER A 351 -19.48 32.89 -22.64
C SER A 351 -20.73 33.47 -21.97
N GLN A 352 -20.61 33.81 -20.69
CA GLN A 352 -21.66 34.52 -19.96
C GLN A 352 -21.08 35.84 -19.47
N GLU A 353 -21.85 36.91 -19.62
CA GLU A 353 -21.51 38.27 -19.22
C GLU A 353 -22.70 38.84 -18.43
N PHE A 354 -22.42 39.60 -17.38
CA PHE A 354 -23.46 40.25 -16.59
C PHE A 354 -23.53 41.74 -16.96
N ASP A 355 -24.69 42.16 -17.47
CA ASP A 355 -24.94 43.53 -17.89
C ASP A 355 -25.57 44.32 -16.74
N LEU A 356 -24.78 45.23 -16.16
CA LEU A 356 -25.16 46.05 -15.01
C LEU A 356 -26.23 47.09 -15.32
N ASP A 357 -26.38 47.50 -16.58
CA ASP A 357 -27.36 48.52 -16.97
C ASP A 357 -28.78 47.95 -16.98
N ILE A 358 -28.91 46.64 -17.18
CA ILE A 358 -30.21 45.94 -17.27
C ILE A 358 -30.41 44.84 -16.22
N ASP A 359 -29.40 44.59 -15.37
CA ASP A 359 -29.44 43.58 -14.30
C ASP A 359 -29.72 42.16 -14.85
N GLU A 360 -29.11 41.83 -15.99
CA GLU A 360 -29.30 40.54 -16.68
C GLU A 360 -27.97 39.80 -16.91
N LEU A 361 -28.00 38.48 -16.71
CA LEU A 361 -26.96 37.58 -17.17
C LEU A 361 -27.21 37.22 -18.65
N ILE A 362 -26.35 37.73 -19.53
CA ILE A 362 -26.38 37.51 -20.96
C ILE A 362 -25.45 36.35 -21.32
N THR A 363 -25.90 35.43 -22.18
CA THR A 363 -25.04 34.39 -22.73
C THR A 363 -24.76 34.65 -24.21
N TYR A 364 -23.49 34.62 -24.60
CA TYR A 364 -23.02 34.76 -25.97
C TYR A 364 -22.50 33.43 -26.52
N GLU A 365 -22.70 33.22 -27.82
CA GLU A 365 -22.08 32.15 -28.60
C GLU A 365 -21.20 32.76 -29.69
N ASP A 366 -19.91 32.47 -29.61
CA ASP A 366 -18.92 32.83 -30.61
C ASP A 366 -18.53 31.61 -31.43
N ILE A 367 -18.45 31.79 -32.76
CA ILE A 367 -17.99 30.75 -33.68
C ILE A 367 -16.73 31.23 -34.38
N TYR A 368 -15.70 30.40 -34.40
CA TYR A 368 -14.44 30.64 -35.10
C TYR A 368 -14.25 29.63 -36.23
N ASP A 369 -13.77 30.08 -37.37
CA ASP A 369 -13.18 29.23 -38.40
C ASP A 369 -11.76 28.90 -37.96
N ILE A 370 -11.49 27.61 -37.79
CA ILE A 370 -10.17 27.08 -37.46
C ILE A 370 -9.71 26.07 -38.52
N SER A 371 -10.30 26.11 -39.73
CA SER A 371 -9.90 25.26 -40.87
C SER A 371 -8.43 25.45 -41.25
N ASN A 372 -7.93 26.68 -41.05
CA ASN A 372 -6.52 27.01 -41.04
C ASN A 372 -6.23 27.69 -39.70
N ILE A 373 -5.58 26.95 -38.80
CA ILE A 373 -5.32 27.40 -37.43
C ILE A 373 -4.51 28.71 -37.40
N SER A 374 -3.58 28.88 -38.35
CA SER A 374 -2.77 30.10 -38.48
C SER A 374 -3.53 31.32 -39.01
N GLU A 375 -4.74 31.12 -39.54
CA GLU A 375 -5.63 32.17 -40.07
C GLU A 375 -6.99 32.14 -39.37
N THR A 376 -6.99 31.75 -38.08
CA THR A 376 -8.22 31.63 -37.29
C THR A 376 -9.00 32.95 -37.30
N LYS A 377 -10.30 32.88 -37.58
CA LYS A 377 -11.17 34.06 -37.64
C LYS A 377 -12.49 33.83 -36.92
N LYS A 378 -12.92 34.80 -36.10
CA LYS A 378 -14.27 34.83 -35.56
C LYS A 378 -15.28 35.08 -36.69
N ILE A 379 -16.15 34.11 -36.93
CA ILE A 379 -17.19 34.14 -37.98
C ILE A 379 -18.48 34.76 -37.45
N SER A 380 -18.84 34.50 -36.19
CA SER A 380 -20.08 35.04 -35.60
C SER A 380 -19.95 35.28 -34.11
N SER A 381 -20.81 36.17 -33.61
CA SER A 381 -21.08 36.42 -32.19
C SER A 381 -22.57 36.62 -32.04
N THR A 382 -23.23 35.79 -31.23
CA THR A 382 -24.69 35.78 -31.11
C THR A 382 -25.09 35.77 -29.65
N LYS A 383 -25.95 36.71 -29.22
CA LYS A 383 -26.64 36.63 -27.93
C LYS A 383 -27.65 35.48 -27.98
N ILE A 384 -27.45 34.44 -27.17
CA ILE A 384 -28.29 33.23 -27.17
C ILE A 384 -29.32 33.19 -26.04
N SER A 385 -29.07 33.89 -24.93
CA SER A 385 -30.06 34.06 -23.85
C SER A 385 -29.78 35.31 -23.01
N SER A 386 -30.81 35.74 -22.29
CA SER A 386 -30.79 36.73 -21.21
C SER A 386 -31.59 36.15 -20.05
N ILE A 387 -31.05 36.22 -18.84
CA ILE A 387 -31.75 35.83 -17.62
C ILE A 387 -31.66 37.01 -16.67
N SER A 388 -32.80 37.62 -16.32
CA SER A 388 -32.88 38.59 -15.23
C SER A 388 -32.59 37.88 -13.91
N LEU A 389 -31.69 38.42 -13.10
CA LEU A 389 -31.28 37.80 -11.83
C LEU A 389 -32.17 38.20 -10.64
#